data_AF-A0A227IZH6-F1
#
_entry.id   AF-A0A227IZH6-F1
#
_cell.length_a   1.000
_cell.length_b   1.000
_cell.length_c   1.000
_cell.angle_alpha   90.00
_cell.angle_beta   90.00
_cell.angle_gamma   90.00
#
_symmetry.space_group_name_H-M   'P 1'
#
loop_
_entity.id
_entity.type
_entity.pdbx_description
1 polymer ?
#
loop_
_entity_poly.entity_id
_entity_poly.type
_entity_poly.pdbx_seq_one_letter_code
_entity_poly.pdbx_strand_id
1 'polypeptide(L)'
;GPLVVPDYQKIEISERGLVSVIPPGGGAEIAVGTLKLVKPEINQLQKESDSLLHSVDGVPFAADETVQLAPEHIEGSNVSAIDELIGV
;
A
#
# COMPACT_ATOMS: atom_id res chain seq x y z
N GLY A 1 -8.24 8.33 -6.90
CA GLY A 1 -8.59 7.93 -8.28
C GLY A 1 -7.51 7.02 -8.83
N PRO A 2 -7.69 6.46 -10.03
CA PRO A 2 -6.64 5.67 -10.67
C PRO A 2 -5.40 6.53 -10.92
N LEU A 3 -4.22 5.94 -10.73
CA LEU A 3 -2.95 6.55 -11.12
C LEU A 3 -2.61 6.07 -12.53
N VAL A 4 -2.54 7.00 -13.50
CA VAL A 4 -2.15 6.68 -14.88
C VAL A 4 -0.64 6.81 -14.98
N VAL A 5 0.03 5.69 -15.20
CA VAL A 5 1.49 5.64 -15.35
C VAL A 5 1.82 5.68 -16.85
N PRO A 6 2.60 6.64 -17.35
CA PRO A 6 3.02 6.71 -18.76
C PRO A 6 4.06 5.63 -19.06
N ASP A 7 4.45 5.45 -20.33
CA ASP A 7 5.55 4.53 -20.68
C ASP A 7 6.83 4.86 -19.88
N TYR A 8 7.45 3.83 -19.31
CA TYR A 8 8.60 3.97 -18.43
C TYR A 8 9.65 2.88 -18.66
N GLN A 9 10.90 3.20 -18.34
CA GLN A 9 11.99 2.22 -18.22
C GLN A 9 12.12 1.72 -16.77
N LYS A 10 11.94 2.59 -15.79
CA LYS A 10 12.00 2.28 -14.36
C LYS A 10 10.90 3.03 -13.61
N ILE A 11 10.34 2.40 -12.59
CA ILE A 11 9.44 3.01 -11.62
C ILE A 11 10.10 2.98 -10.25
N GLU A 12 9.93 4.05 -9.48
CA GLU A 12 10.39 4.17 -8.11
C GLU A 12 9.23 4.62 -7.23
N ILE A 13 9.18 4.08 -6.01
CA ILE A 13 8.18 4.43 -5.01
C ILE A 13 8.91 4.77 -3.72
N SER A 14 8.72 5.99 -3.22
CA SER A 14 9.35 6.42 -1.98
C SER A 14 8.64 5.86 -0.74
N GLU A 15 9.31 5.92 0.41
CA GLU A 15 8.73 5.56 1.72
C GLU A 15 7.49 6.41 2.08
N ARG A 16 7.27 7.54 1.39
CA ARG A 16 6.11 8.42 1.55
C ARG A 16 5.05 8.21 0.47
N GLY A 17 5.21 7.18 -0.37
CA GLY A 17 4.28 6.83 -1.42
C GLY A 17 4.33 7.74 -2.65
N LEU A 18 5.37 8.56 -2.82
CA LEU A 18 5.58 9.27 -4.09
C LEU A 18 5.98 8.25 -5.15
N VAL A 19 5.21 8.19 -6.23
CA VAL A 19 5.45 7.34 -7.39
C VAL A 19 6.07 8.19 -8.49
N SER A 20 7.21 7.74 -8.97
CA SER A 20 8.00 8.40 -10.00
C SER A 20 8.51 7.42 -11.04
N VAL A 21 8.82 7.93 -12.22
CA VAL A 21 9.27 7.11 -13.34
C VAL A 21 10.46 7.73 -14.06
N ILE A 22 11.30 6.86 -14.61
CA ILE A 22 12.32 7.21 -15.60
C ILE A 22 11.78 6.87 -16.99
N PRO A 23 11.68 7.82 -17.93
CA PRO A 23 11.17 7.58 -19.27
C PRO A 23 12.04 6.59 -20.09
N PRO A 24 11.48 5.99 -21.16
CA PRO A 24 12.26 5.21 -22.11
C PRO A 24 13.37 6.05 -22.75
N GLY A 25 14.59 5.49 -22.81
CA GLY A 25 15.77 6.22 -23.28
C GLY A 25 16.50 7.02 -22.19
N GLY A 26 16.00 6.99 -20.94
CA GLY A 26 16.61 7.65 -19.79
C GLY A 26 16.16 9.11 -19.61
N GLY A 27 16.87 9.85 -18.76
CA GLY A 27 16.58 11.25 -18.46
C GLY A 27 16.26 11.51 -17.00
N ALA A 28 15.61 12.64 -16.73
CA ALA A 28 15.19 13.01 -15.39
C ALA A 28 14.00 12.16 -14.91
N GLU A 29 13.98 11.90 -13.61
CA GLU A 29 12.86 11.29 -12.92
C GLU A 29 11.64 12.23 -12.94
N ILE A 30 10.47 11.66 -13.25
CA ILE A 30 9.21 12.40 -13.35
C ILE A 30 8.24 11.87 -12.30
N ALA A 31 7.73 12.76 -11.45
CA ALA A 31 6.67 12.42 -10.49
C ALA A 31 5.34 12.17 -11.22
N VAL A 32 4.75 11.00 -10.98
CA VAL A 32 3.48 10.57 -11.60
C VAL A 32 2.30 10.77 -10.65
N GLY A 33 2.53 10.60 -9.35
CA GLY A 33 1.53 10.87 -8.32
C GLY A 33 1.92 10.31 -6.96
N THR A 34 1.00 10.35 -6.00
CA THR A 34 1.26 9.93 -4.62
C THR A 34 0.17 8.98 -4.14
N LEU A 35 0.59 7.90 -3.48
CA LEU A 35 -0.31 6.96 -2.82
C LEU A 35 -0.98 7.62 -1.62
N LYS A 36 -2.28 7.41 -1.46
CA LYS A 36 -3.01 7.82 -0.25
C LYS A 36 -2.80 6.76 0.81
N LEU A 37 -2.04 7.10 1.85
CA LEU A 37 -1.84 6.26 3.03
C LEU A 37 -2.87 6.64 4.09
N VAL A 38 -3.39 5.64 4.80
CA VAL A 38 -4.45 5.82 5.82
C VAL A 38 -4.10 5.00 7.05
N LYS A 39 -4.57 5.44 8.22
CA LYS A 39 -4.33 4.78 9.50
C LYS A 39 -5.64 4.61 10.28
N PRO A 40 -6.53 3.71 9.83
CA PRO A 40 -7.76 3.41 10.54
C PRO A 40 -7.49 2.62 11.82
N GLU A 41 -8.38 2.73 12.80
CA GLU A 41 -8.41 1.84 13.95
C GLU A 41 -8.92 0.45 13.53
N ILE A 42 -8.45 -0.62 14.19
CA ILE A 42 -8.75 -2.01 13.79
C ILE A 42 -10.26 -2.28 13.79
N ASN A 43 -11.02 -1.68 14.72
CA ASN A 43 -12.46 -1.84 14.83
C ASN A 43 -13.26 -1.11 13.72
N GLN A 44 -12.59 -0.30 12.89
CA GLN A 44 -13.19 0.37 11.73
C GLN A 44 -13.00 -0.43 10.45
N LEU A 45 -12.25 -1.53 10.50
CA LEU A 45 -11.97 -2.39 9.37
C LEU A 45 -12.74 -3.71 9.47
N GLN A 46 -13.25 -4.16 8.34
CA GLN A 46 -13.82 -5.49 8.17
C GLN A 46 -13.15 -6.20 7.00
N LYS A 47 -12.89 -7.49 7.16
CA LYS A 47 -12.42 -8.34 6.06
C LYS A 47 -13.62 -8.87 5.30
N GLU A 48 -13.61 -8.70 3.98
CA GLU A 48 -14.66 -9.23 3.11
C GLU A 48 -14.17 -10.43 2.29
N SER A 49 -15.08 -11.02 1.50
CA SER A 49 -14.81 -12.23 0.71
C SER A 49 -13.84 -12.02 -0.45
N ASP A 50 -13.51 -10.77 -0.77
CA ASP A 50 -12.53 -10.38 -1.80
C ASP A 50 -11.08 -10.41 -1.28
N SER A 51 -10.87 -10.82 -0.03
CA SER A 51 -9.56 -10.84 0.65
C SER A 51 -8.97 -9.44 0.90
N LEU A 52 -9.77 -8.38 0.79
CA LEU A 52 -9.39 -7.01 1.15
C LEU A 52 -10.02 -6.60 2.48
N LEU A 53 -9.53 -5.48 3.01
CA LEU A 53 -10.09 -4.80 4.17
C LEU A 53 -10.91 -3.60 3.69
N HIS A 54 -12.13 -3.49 4.22
CA HIS A 54 -13.08 -2.43 3.90
C HIS A 54 -13.43 -1.63 5.16
N SER A 55 -13.88 -0.40 4.98
CA SER A 55 -14.46 0.35 6.10
C SER A 55 -15.79 -0.27 6.50
N VAL A 56 -16.01 -0.44 7.80
CA VAL A 56 -17.27 -0.98 8.36
C VAL A 56 -18.48 -0.10 7.98
N ASP A 57 -18.29 1.21 7.87
CA ASP A 57 -19.33 2.19 7.53
C ASP A 57 -19.36 2.58 6.04
N GLY A 58 -18.46 2.00 5.23
CA GLY A 58 -18.29 2.35 3.81
C GLY A 58 -17.71 3.75 3.57
N VAL A 59 -17.31 4.49 4.61
CA VAL A 59 -16.73 5.83 4.50
C VAL A 59 -15.21 5.73 4.27
N PRO A 60 -14.65 6.42 3.25
CA PRO A 60 -13.21 6.43 3.04
C PRO A 60 -12.46 7.16 4.17
N PHE A 61 -11.38 6.56 4.67
CA PHE A 61 -10.53 7.18 5.69
C PHE A 61 -9.78 8.41 5.19
N ALA A 62 -9.44 9.34 6.09
CA ALA A 62 -8.58 10.48 5.77
C ALA A 62 -7.13 10.02 5.53
N ALA A 63 -6.39 10.79 4.75
CA ALA A 63 -4.96 10.53 4.58
C ALA A 63 -4.21 10.77 5.89
N ASP A 64 -3.21 9.94 6.18
CA ASP A 64 -2.36 10.07 7.36
C ASP A 64 -0.89 10.09 6.93
N GLU A 65 -0.21 11.20 7.17
CA GLU A 65 1.19 11.43 6.79
C GLU A 65 2.19 10.73 7.71
N THR A 66 1.75 10.16 8.84
CA THR A 66 2.62 9.41 9.76
C THR A 66 2.91 8.00 9.26
N VAL A 67 2.11 7.48 8.33
CA VAL A 67 2.29 6.17 7.72
C VAL A 67 3.47 6.21 6.74
N GLN A 68 4.29 5.16 6.77
CA GLN A 68 5.43 4.98 5.90
C GLN A 68 5.36 3.62 5.23
N LEU A 69 5.89 3.56 4.02
CA LEU A 69 6.02 2.34 3.23
C LEU A 69 7.43 1.78 3.37
N ALA A 70 7.56 0.47 3.22
CA ALA A 70 8.82 -0.21 2.92
C ALA A 70 8.79 -0.61 1.44
N PRO A 71 9.41 0.18 0.53
CA PRO A 71 9.43 -0.14 -0.90
C PRO A 71 10.09 -1.49 -1.15
N GLU A 72 9.65 -2.21 -2.19
CA GLU A 72 10.22 -3.50 -2.61
C GLU A 72 10.11 -4.65 -1.58
N HIS A 73 9.24 -4.52 -0.56
CA HIS A 73 8.98 -5.55 0.44
C HIS A 73 7.53 -6.04 0.39
N ILE A 74 7.29 -7.27 0.86
CA ILE A 74 5.96 -7.88 1.01
C ILE A 74 5.76 -8.27 2.48
N GLU A 75 4.58 -7.96 3.02
CA GLU A 75 4.21 -8.33 4.39
C GLU A 75 3.93 -9.84 4.49
N GLY A 76 4.48 -10.47 5.53
CA GLY A 76 4.26 -11.87 5.86
C GLY A 76 3.01 -12.08 6.72
N SER A 77 2.58 -13.34 6.84
CA SER A 77 1.53 -13.70 7.79
C SER A 77 2.06 -13.60 9.23
N ASN A 78 1.21 -13.15 10.15
CA ASN A 78 1.47 -13.18 11.59
C ASN A 78 1.07 -14.52 12.24
N VAL A 79 0.71 -15.54 11.44
CA VAL A 79 0.32 -16.87 11.94
C VAL A 79 1.55 -17.76 12.15
N SER A 80 1.61 -18.42 13.31
CA SER A 80 2.64 -19.41 13.66
C SER A 80 2.03 -20.80 13.73
N ALA A 81 2.41 -21.69 12.79
CA ALA A 81 1.85 -23.04 12.72
C ALA A 81 2.16 -23.90 13.96
N ILE A 82 3.24 -23.60 14.69
CA ILE A 82 3.60 -24.32 15.92
C ILE A 82 2.66 -23.93 17.05
N ASP A 83 2.36 -22.64 17.19
CA ASP A 83 1.46 -22.14 18.22
C ASP A 83 0.02 -22.63 17.99
N GLU A 84 -0.42 -22.69 16.73
CA GLU A 84 -1.74 -23.22 16.35
C GLU A 84 -1.92 -24.73 16.67
N LEU A 85 -0.82 -25.51 16.74
CA LEU A 85 -0.88 -26.94 17.08
C LEU A 85 -0.83 -27.24 18.58
N ILE A 86 -0.29 -26.31 19.38
CA ILE A 86 -0.17 -26.47 20.84
C ILE A 86 -1.37 -25.82 21.56
N GLY A 87 -2.01 -24.83 20.93
CA GLY A 87 -3.15 -24.08 21.48
C GLY A 87 -4.51 -24.79 21.44
N VAL A 88 -4.55 -26.10 21.20
CA VAL A 88 -5.79 -26.92 21.21
C VAL A 88 -6.00 -27.65 22.53
#